data_AF-A0AB73JJ11-F1
#
_entry.id   AF-A0AB73JJ11-F1
#
_cell.length_a   1.000
_cell.length_b   1.000
_cell.length_c   1.000
_cell.angle_alpha   90.00
_cell.angle_beta   90.00
_cell.angle_gamma   90.00
#
_symmetry.space_group_name_H-M   'P 1'
#
loop_
_entity.id
_entity.type
_entity.pdbx_description
1 polymer ?
#
loop_
_entity_poly.entity_id
_entity_poly.type
_entity_poly.pdbx_seq_one_letter_code
_entity_poly.pdbx_strand_id
1 'polypeptide(L)'
;DVEPVFGFMKAILGFTRMSVRGINKVKRELGFVLMALNIRKIAAQRAVHYKIHIKKADFYQIINRNQLFTLPKNLMSQAPS
;
A
#
# COMPACT_ATOMS: atom_id res chain seq x y z
N ASP A 1 31.01 3.39 11.69
CA ASP A 1 30.37 2.09 11.82
C ASP A 1 29.39 1.90 10.66
N VAL A 2 29.63 0.94 9.76
CA VAL A 2 28.85 0.76 8.52
C VAL A 2 28.26 -0.65 8.38
N GLU A 3 28.70 -1.59 9.23
CA GLU A 3 28.19 -2.96 9.36
C GLU A 3 26.65 -3.07 9.32
N PRO A 4 25.86 -2.23 10.03
CA PRO A 4 24.40 -2.34 10.04
C PRO A 4 23.78 -2.09 8.66
N VAL A 5 24.33 -1.13 7.91
CA VAL A 5 23.86 -0.79 6.56
C VAL A 5 24.17 -1.92 5.59
N PHE A 6 25.38 -2.50 5.70
CA PHE A 6 25.77 -3.67 4.90
C PHE A 6 24.91 -4.90 5.21
N GLY A 7 24.58 -5.15 6.47
CA GLY A 7 23.68 -6.23 6.88
C GLY A 7 22.28 -6.07 6.26
N PHE A 8 21.73 -4.86 6.32
CA PHE A 8 20.43 -4.54 5.74
C PHE A 8 20.41 -4.71 4.22
N MET A 9 21.44 -4.22 3.51
CA MET A 9 21.53 -4.39 2.06
C MET A 9 21.67 -5.86 1.65
N LYS A 10 22.42 -6.67 2.40
CA LYS A 10 22.55 -8.11 2.16
C LYS A 10 21.19 -8.82 2.28
N ALA A 11 20.41 -8.48 3.30
CA ALA A 11 19.07 -9.04 3.50
C ALA A 11 18.11 -8.69 2.35
N ILE A 12 18.19 -7.46 1.82
CA ILE A 12 17.37 -7.02 0.67
C ILE A 12 17.79 -7.72 -0.63
N LEU A 13 19.09 -7.89 -0.85
CA LEU A 13 19.64 -8.40 -2.12
C LEU A 13 19.90 -9.92 -2.13
N GLY A 14 19.81 -10.60 -0.99
CA GLY A 14 20.03 -12.05 -0.87
C GLY A 14 21.50 -12.49 -0.93
N PHE A 15 22.46 -11.59 -0.69
CA PHE A 15 23.89 -11.90 -0.77
C PHE A 15 24.51 -12.24 0.59
N THR A 16 25.25 -13.33 0.68
CA THR A 16 26.06 -13.70 1.86
C THR A 16 27.33 -12.84 1.98
N ARG A 17 27.93 -12.43 0.85
CA ARG A 17 29.14 -11.58 0.81
C ARG A 17 28.94 -10.38 -0.11
N MET A 18 29.07 -9.18 0.44
CA MET A 18 29.06 -7.92 -0.31
C MET A 18 30.49 -7.42 -0.42
N SER A 19 30.94 -7.06 -1.63
CA SER A 19 32.29 -6.54 -1.86
C SER A 19 32.20 -5.06 -2.22
N VAL A 20 32.73 -4.21 -1.33
CA VAL A 20 32.89 -2.76 -1.57
C VAL A 20 34.02 -2.42 -2.54
N ARG A 21 34.75 -3.41 -3.04
CA ARG A 21 35.86 -3.18 -3.98
C ARG A 21 35.27 -3.00 -5.38
N GLY A 22 35.32 -1.77 -5.88
CA GLY A 22 34.86 -1.38 -7.21
C GLY A 22 33.62 -0.49 -7.17
N ILE A 23 33.82 0.81 -7.43
CA ILE A 23 32.77 1.87 -7.37
C ILE A 23 31.57 1.53 -8.26
N ASN A 24 31.79 0.98 -9.45
CA ASN A 24 30.71 0.66 -10.38
C ASN A 24 29.80 -0.48 -9.87
N LYS A 25 30.39 -1.48 -9.20
CA LYS A 25 29.64 -2.59 -8.60
C LYS A 25 28.77 -2.09 -7.44
N VAL A 26 29.36 -1.28 -6.56
CA VAL A 26 28.64 -0.68 -5.43
C VAL A 26 27.50 0.23 -5.90
N LYS A 27 27.71 1.06 -6.93
CA LYS A 27 26.66 1.91 -7.51
C LYS A 27 25.47 1.09 -8.04
N ARG A 28 25.75 -0.02 -8.72
CA ARG A 28 24.70 -0.92 -9.24
C ARG A 28 23.91 -1.60 -8.13
N GLU A 29 24.59 -2.15 -7.13
CA GLU A 29 23.93 -2.79 -5.97
C GLU A 29 23.09 -1.79 -5.18
N LEU A 30 23.61 -0.58 -4.95
CA LEU A 30 22.87 0.49 -4.29
C LEU A 30 21.64 0.93 -5.08
N GLY A 31 21.73 1.00 -6.41
CA GLY A 31 20.58 1.27 -7.29
C GLY A 31 19.45 0.24 -7.11
N PHE A 32 19.79 -1.05 -6.99
CA PHE A 32 18.80 -2.10 -6.71
C PHE A 32 18.18 -1.96 -5.33
N VAL A 33 18.99 -1.69 -4.31
CA VAL A 33 18.49 -1.45 -2.94
C VAL A 33 17.48 -0.29 -2.94
N LEU A 34 17.82 0.83 -3.57
CA LEU A 34 16.93 2.00 -3.63
C LEU A 34 15.63 1.69 -4.39
N MET A 35 15.68 0.95 -5.50
CA MET A 35 14.46 0.50 -6.19
C MET A 35 13.60 -0.41 -5.31
N ALA A 36 14.20 -1.39 -4.62
CA ALA A 36 13.47 -2.27 -3.70
C ALA A 36 12.82 -1.48 -2.55
N LEU A 37 13.53 -0.51 -2.00
CA LEU A 37 13.01 0.39 -0.96
C LEU A 37 11.85 1.25 -1.49
N ASN A 38 11.95 1.76 -2.71
CA ASN A 38 10.89 2.54 -3.35
C ASN A 38 9.64 1.69 -3.60
N ILE A 39 9.78 0.47 -4.10
CA ILE A 39 8.65 -0.46 -4.30
C ILE A 39 7.97 -0.77 -2.97
N ARG A 40 8.74 -1.07 -1.92
CA ARG A 40 8.21 -1.33 -0.57
C ARG A 40 7.44 -0.13 -0.02
N LYS A 41 7.96 1.09 -0.23
CA LYS A 41 7.28 2.32 0.17
C LYS A 41 5.93 2.49 -0.56
N ILE A 42 5.92 2.30 -1.88
CA ILE A 42 4.70 2.40 -2.70
C ILE A 42 3.68 1.34 -2.29
N ALA A 43 4.10 0.10 -2.08
CA ALA A 43 3.23 -1.00 -1.66
C ALA A 43 2.57 -0.70 -0.30
N ALA A 44 3.35 -0.21 0.68
CA ALA A 44 2.82 0.17 1.99
C ALA A 44 1.82 1.33 1.88
N GLN A 45 2.13 2.36 1.07
CA GLN A 45 1.22 3.48 0.84
C GLN A 45 -0.08 3.03 0.17
N ARG A 46 -0.02 2.16 -0.84
CA ARG A 46 -1.19 1.59 -1.50
C ARG A 46 -2.05 0.78 -0.54
N ALA A 47 -1.44 -0.03 0.32
CA ALA A 47 -2.18 -0.82 1.31
C ALA A 47 -2.95 0.07 2.31
N VAL A 48 -2.35 1.18 2.76
CA VAL A 48 -3.02 2.17 3.62
C VAL A 48 -4.14 2.88 2.87
N HIS A 49 -3.87 3.34 1.65
CA HIS A 49 -4.84 4.05 0.83
C HIS A 49 -6.07 3.17 0.53
N TYR A 50 -5.85 1.91 0.13
CA TYR A 50 -6.91 0.94 -0.13
C TYR A 50 -7.76 0.67 1.13
N LYS A 51 -7.13 0.50 2.29
CA LYS A 51 -7.84 0.36 3.58
C LYS A 51 -8.73 1.56 3.91
N ILE A 52 -8.24 2.78 3.67
CA ILE A 52 -9.03 4.00 3.90
C ILE A 52 -10.21 4.07 2.92
N HIS A 53 -9.98 3.74 1.64
CA HIS A 53 -11.03 3.74 0.63
C HIS A 53 -12.14 2.71 0.93
N ILE A 54 -11.79 1.49 1.36
CA ILE A 54 -12.78 0.49 1.76
C ILE A 54 -13.61 0.99 2.95
N LYS A 55 -12.96 1.44 4.03
CA LYS A 55 -13.69 1.94 5.21
C LYS A 55 -14.62 3.10 4.87
N LYS A 56 -14.21 3.96 3.95
CA LYS A 56 -15.02 5.07 3.45
C LYS A 56 -16.22 4.57 2.63
N ALA A 57 -16.03 3.58 1.75
CA ALA A 57 -17.12 2.95 1.01
C ALA A 57 -18.13 2.26 1.94
N ASP A 58 -17.67 1.54 2.96
CA ASP A 58 -18.52 0.89 3.96
C ASP A 58 -19.37 1.91 4.72
N PHE A 59 -18.78 3.03 5.11
CA PHE A 59 -19.50 4.12 5.78
C PHE A 59 -20.62 4.71 4.91
N TYR A 60 -20.35 4.97 3.63
CA TYR A 60 -21.38 5.46 2.71
C TYR A 60 -22.49 4.44 2.48
N GLN A 61 -22.15 3.15 2.40
CA GLN A 61 -23.15 2.08 2.29
C GLN A 61 -24.09 2.05 3.51
N ILE A 62 -23.54 2.22 4.73
CA ILE A 62 -24.33 2.28 5.97
C ILE A 62 -25.27 3.50 5.96
N ILE A 63 -24.77 4.69 5.59
CA ILE A 63 -25.61 5.90 5.52
C ILE A 63 -26.74 5.71 4.53
N ASN A 64 -26.44 5.22 3.32
CA ASN A 64 -27.45 5.03 2.28
C ASN A 64 -28.50 3.99 2.68
N ARG A 65 -28.07 2.89 3.30
CA ARG A 65 -28.99 1.90 3.89
C ARG A 65 -29.91 2.55 4.93
N ASN A 66 -29.36 3.34 5.84
CA ASN A 66 -30.15 4.00 6.87
C ASN A 66 -31.13 5.03 6.27
N GLN A 67 -30.73 5.76 5.22
CA GLN A 67 -31.63 6.68 4.51
C GLN A 67 -32.81 5.94 3.85
N LEU A 68 -32.57 4.77 3.24
CA LEU A 68 -33.61 3.93 2.65
C LEU A 68 -34.69 3.54 3.68
N PHE A 69 -34.29 3.24 4.93
CA PHE A 69 -35.22 2.90 6.00
C PHE A 69 -35.99 4.11 6.57
N THR A 70 -35.52 5.34 6.31
CA THR A 70 -36.19 6.58 6.76
C THR A 70 -37.13 7.17 5.71
N LEU A 71 -37.19 6.61 4.49
CA LEU A 71 -38.11 7.09 3.45
C LEU A 71 -39.57 6.78 3.82
N PRO A 72 -40.51 7.74 3.61
CA PRO A 72 -41.92 7.51 3.89
C PRO A 72 -42.48 6.42 2.98
N LYS A 73 -43.15 5.43 3.58
CA LYS A 73 -43.70 4.22 2.90
C LYS A 73 -44.58 4.54 1.68
N ASN A 74 -45.15 5.73 1.64
CA ASN A 74 -46.06 6.21 0.58
C ASN A 74 -45.37 6.38 -0.79
N LEU A 75 -44.02 6.48 -0.83
CA LEU A 75 -43.26 6.55 -2.08
C LEU A 75 -42.95 5.17 -2.69
N MET A 76 -43.01 4.09 -1.90
CA MET A 76 -42.69 2.73 -2.36
C MET A 76 -43.92 1.97 -2.89
N SER A 77 -45.13 2.52 -2.74
CA SER A 77 -46.40 1.85 -3.08
C SER A 77 -47.00 2.24 -4.44
N GLN A 78 -46.33 3.05 -5.26
CA GLN A 78 -46.80 3.30 -6.63
C GLN A 78 -46.33 2.17 -7.56
N ALA A 79 -47.24 1.24 -7.84
CA ALA A 79 -47.08 0.29 -8.94
C ALA A 79 -47.16 1.06 -10.27
N PRO A 80 -46.30 0.75 -11.25
CA PRO A 80 -46.38 1.38 -12.57
C PRO A 80 -47.70 0.99 -13.23
N SER A 81 -48.45 2.01 -13.68
CA SER A 81 -49.70 1.88 -14.44
C SER A 81 -49.49 1.23 -15.80
#